data_AF-A0A947KGM6-F1
#
_entry.id   AF-A0A947KGM6-F1
#
_cell.length_a   1.000
_cell.length_b   1.000
_cell.length_c   1.000
_cell.angle_alpha   90.00
_cell.angle_beta   90.00
_cell.angle_gamma   90.00
#
_symmetry.space_group_name_H-M   'P 1'
#
loop_
_entity.id
_entity.type
_entity.pdbx_description
1 polymer ?
#
loop_
_entity_poly.entity_id
_entity_poly.type
_entity_poly.pdbx_seq_one_letter_code
_entity_poly.pdbx_strand_id
1 'polypeptide(L)'
;MKYRAAIHHFDETNLRDKIRESLEFVDWKNKIFPDSNVWVKPNLTFPEYMPGVTTSPHFMAALLDVLKERTKHLTVFEADGGNNSYTMERAFEAHNLYEICESRGVRLVNLTREETKVVKVPGGWRSYRLPLNKEMLEQTDMTISVPVPKMHFVTRYTGAIKNHWGTVPDSMRLRNHFFFKYAINEIIRSLKSQITVVDGEYFLDNNGPVT
;
A
#
# COMPACT_ATOMS: atom_id res chain seq x y z
N MET A 1 -18.60 -6.99 13.64
CA MET A 1 -17.84 -5.97 12.89
C MET A 1 -18.48 -5.85 11.51
N LYS A 2 -18.93 -4.68 11.07
CA LYS A 2 -19.49 -4.49 9.72
C LYS A 2 -18.37 -3.97 8.81
N TYR A 3 -18.03 -4.73 7.77
CA TYR A 3 -17.16 -4.26 6.70
C TYR A 3 -17.99 -3.42 5.74
N ARG A 4 -17.46 -2.28 5.29
CA ARG A 4 -18.10 -1.38 4.33
C ARG A 4 -17.25 -1.33 3.06
N ALA A 5 -17.90 -1.35 1.91
CA ALA A 5 -17.27 -1.19 0.60
C ALA A 5 -18.14 -0.26 -0.25
N ALA A 6 -17.50 0.63 -0.99
CA ALA A 6 -18.12 1.49 -1.99
C ALA A 6 -17.39 1.32 -3.31
N ILE A 7 -18.12 1.42 -4.41
CA ILE A 7 -17.61 1.36 -5.77
C ILE A 7 -18.24 2.53 -6.51
N HIS A 8 -17.41 3.33 -7.19
CA HIS A 8 -17.85 4.51 -7.91
C HIS A 8 -17.30 4.46 -9.34
N HIS A 9 -18.12 4.88 -10.30
CA HIS A 9 -17.61 5.31 -11.59
C HIS A 9 -16.99 6.69 -11.42
N PHE A 10 -15.82 6.90 -12.02
CA PHE A 10 -15.11 8.16 -11.98
C PHE A 10 -14.42 8.44 -13.32
N ASP A 11 -14.04 9.69 -13.50
CA ASP A 11 -13.13 10.20 -14.52
C ASP A 11 -12.17 11.21 -13.87
N GLU A 12 -11.28 11.81 -14.64
CA GLU A 12 -10.29 12.76 -14.14
C GLU A 12 -10.92 13.98 -13.43
N THR A 13 -12.13 14.38 -13.80
CA THR A 13 -12.77 15.60 -13.28
C THR A 13 -13.41 15.39 -11.90
N ASN A 14 -13.80 14.15 -11.57
CA ASN A 14 -14.54 13.85 -10.35
C ASN A 14 -13.83 12.86 -9.39
N LEU A 15 -12.64 12.37 -9.75
CA LEU A 15 -11.90 11.36 -8.98
C LEU A 15 -11.72 11.75 -7.50
N ARG A 16 -11.29 12.99 -7.21
CA ARG A 16 -11.11 13.46 -5.82
C ARG A 16 -12.40 13.40 -5.02
N ASP A 17 -13.52 13.79 -5.63
CA ASP A 17 -14.82 13.75 -4.98
C ASP A 17 -15.27 12.31 -4.71
N LYS A 18 -15.03 11.39 -5.65
CA LYS A 18 -15.34 9.96 -5.46
C LYS A 18 -14.46 9.28 -4.42
N ILE A 19 -13.18 9.66 -4.32
CA ILE A 19 -12.32 9.24 -3.22
C ILE A 19 -12.87 9.77 -1.89
N ARG A 20 -13.25 11.04 -1.81
CA ARG A 20 -13.80 11.64 -0.58
C ARG A 20 -15.12 10.97 -0.17
N GLU A 21 -16.06 10.79 -1.09
CA GLU A 21 -17.32 10.06 -0.85
C GLU A 21 -17.06 8.65 -0.29
N SER A 22 -16.11 7.92 -0.89
CA SER A 22 -15.74 6.57 -0.45
C SER A 22 -15.15 6.57 0.96
N LEU A 23 -14.28 7.52 1.27
CA LEU A 23 -13.63 7.64 2.58
C LEU A 23 -14.63 8.04 3.68
N GLU A 24 -15.54 8.97 3.39
CA GLU A 24 -16.66 9.31 4.29
C GLU A 24 -17.54 8.08 4.55
N PHE A 25 -17.88 7.31 3.51
CA PHE A 25 -18.71 6.10 3.64
C PHE A 25 -18.10 5.04 4.57
N VAL A 26 -16.76 4.91 4.59
CA VAL A 26 -16.04 3.99 5.49
C VAL A 26 -15.69 4.61 6.86
N ASP A 27 -16.31 5.73 7.18
CA ASP A 27 -16.14 6.51 8.42
C ASP A 27 -14.67 6.86 8.72
N TRP A 28 -13.90 7.25 7.69
CA TRP A 28 -12.45 7.50 7.86
C TRP A 28 -12.12 8.55 8.93
N LYS A 29 -13.00 9.52 9.19
CA LYS A 29 -12.84 10.54 10.25
C LYS A 29 -12.75 9.97 11.67
N ASN A 30 -13.32 8.78 11.90
CA ASN A 30 -13.23 8.08 13.19
C ASN A 30 -11.97 7.20 13.30
N LYS A 31 -11.14 7.17 12.26
CA LYS A 31 -9.95 6.33 12.16
C LYS A 31 -8.67 7.15 11.96
N ILE A 32 -8.77 8.26 11.24
CA ILE A 32 -7.69 9.21 10.98
C ILE A 32 -8.09 10.52 11.63
N PHE A 33 -7.25 11.04 12.52
CA PHE A 33 -7.40 12.32 13.22
C PHE A 33 -6.42 13.35 12.64
N PRO A 34 -6.57 14.66 12.94
CA PRO A 34 -5.67 15.71 12.47
C PRO A 34 -4.17 15.42 12.61
N ASP A 35 -3.79 14.79 13.73
CA ASP A 35 -2.39 14.50 14.06
C ASP A 35 -2.01 13.02 13.82
N SER A 36 -2.86 12.23 13.16
CA SER A 36 -2.56 10.82 12.89
C SER A 36 -1.41 10.65 11.90
N ASN A 37 -0.42 9.82 12.25
CA ASN A 37 0.62 9.38 11.32
C ASN A 37 0.05 8.32 10.35
N VAL A 38 -0.17 8.71 9.10
CA VAL A 38 -0.75 7.85 8.06
C VAL A 38 0.29 7.44 7.03
N TRP A 39 0.42 6.13 6.83
CA TRP A 39 1.33 5.53 5.86
C TRP A 39 0.55 4.98 4.67
N VAL A 40 0.85 5.48 3.47
CA VAL A 40 0.14 5.14 2.23
C VAL A 40 1.01 4.21 1.39
N LYS A 41 0.47 3.04 1.08
CA LYS A 41 1.17 2.01 0.32
C LYS A 41 0.58 1.85 -1.08
N PRO A 42 1.21 2.42 -2.14
CA PRO A 42 0.88 2.08 -3.52
C PRO A 42 1.19 0.60 -3.82
N ASN A 43 0.84 0.17 -5.03
CA ASN A 43 1.28 -1.07 -5.63
C ASN A 43 2.25 -0.75 -6.76
N LEU A 44 3.55 -0.84 -6.48
CA LEU A 44 4.63 -0.57 -7.42
C LEU A 44 5.36 -1.87 -7.74
N THR A 45 4.62 -2.87 -8.21
CA THR A 45 5.15 -4.22 -8.52
C THR A 45 6.00 -4.28 -9.79
N PHE A 46 6.17 -3.16 -10.49
CA PHE A 46 6.95 -3.03 -11.71
C PHE A 46 7.73 -1.72 -11.63
N PRO A 47 8.94 -1.61 -12.22
CA PRO A 47 9.76 -0.41 -12.09
C PRO A 47 9.19 0.83 -12.78
N GLU A 48 8.25 0.67 -13.71
CA GLU A 48 7.67 1.74 -14.51
C GLU A 48 6.14 1.72 -14.41
N TYR A 49 5.50 2.86 -14.64
CA TYR A 49 4.05 2.91 -14.67
C TYR A 49 3.51 2.06 -15.83
N MET A 50 2.66 1.11 -15.48
CA MET A 50 1.92 0.30 -16.44
C MET A 50 0.44 0.26 -16.01
N PRO A 51 -0.49 0.79 -16.82
CA PRO A 51 -1.92 0.75 -16.55
C PRO A 51 -2.39 -0.67 -16.18
N GLY A 52 -3.10 -0.79 -15.07
CA GLY A 52 -3.61 -2.08 -14.55
C GLY A 52 -2.57 -2.92 -13.81
N VAL A 53 -1.28 -2.58 -13.87
CA VAL A 53 -0.21 -3.33 -13.19
C VAL A 53 0.27 -2.59 -11.94
N THR A 54 0.50 -1.28 -12.02
CA THR A 54 0.91 -0.42 -10.91
C THR A 54 -0.09 0.71 -10.66
N THR A 55 -0.12 1.24 -9.44
CA THR A 55 -1.04 2.33 -9.09
C THR A 55 -0.78 3.56 -9.96
N SER A 56 -1.84 4.15 -10.53
CA SER A 56 -1.79 5.34 -11.38
C SER A 56 -1.20 6.54 -10.61
N PRO A 57 -0.20 7.26 -11.17
CA PRO A 57 0.36 8.45 -10.55
C PRO A 57 -0.68 9.53 -10.24
N HIS A 58 -1.62 9.79 -11.15
CA HIS A 58 -2.69 10.77 -10.91
C HIS A 58 -3.66 10.32 -9.82
N PHE A 59 -3.90 9.01 -9.68
CA PHE A 59 -4.71 8.45 -8.60
C PHE A 59 -4.05 8.67 -7.25
N MET A 60 -2.74 8.43 -7.16
CA MET A 60 -1.94 8.75 -5.98
C MET A 60 -2.00 10.25 -5.64
N ALA A 61 -1.84 11.12 -6.63
CA ALA A 61 -1.94 12.56 -6.45
C ALA A 61 -3.32 12.98 -5.88
N ALA A 62 -4.40 12.48 -6.47
CA ALA A 62 -5.78 12.75 -6.03
C ALA A 62 -6.06 12.22 -4.62
N LEU A 63 -5.60 10.99 -4.32
CA LEU A 63 -5.75 10.40 -3.00
C LEU A 63 -5.01 11.22 -1.93
N LEU A 64 -3.77 11.60 -2.19
CA LEU A 64 -2.98 12.39 -1.25
C LEU A 64 -3.61 13.77 -1.02
N ASP A 65 -4.18 14.41 -2.05
CA ASP A 65 -4.91 15.67 -1.88
C ASP A 65 -6.08 15.53 -0.90
N VAL A 66 -6.88 14.47 -1.04
CA VAL A 66 -8.00 14.20 -0.11
C VAL A 66 -7.48 13.87 1.29
N LEU A 67 -6.47 13.01 1.43
CA LEU A 67 -5.92 12.63 2.73
C LEU A 67 -5.36 13.84 3.50
N LYS A 68 -4.78 14.83 2.79
CA LYS A 68 -4.26 16.07 3.38
C LYS A 68 -5.33 16.96 3.99
N GLU A 69 -6.59 16.84 3.55
CA GLU A 69 -7.71 17.51 4.22
C GLU A 69 -7.90 16.99 5.66
N ARG A 70 -7.38 15.78 5.95
CA ARG A 70 -7.54 15.15 7.26
C ARG A 70 -6.31 15.19 8.14
N THR A 71 -5.11 15.02 7.61
CA THR A 71 -3.86 15.10 8.38
C THR A 71 -2.70 15.58 7.52
N LYS A 72 -1.70 16.22 8.17
CA LYS A 72 -0.45 16.63 7.53
C LYS A 72 0.64 15.56 7.61
N HIS A 73 0.47 14.54 8.45
CA HIS A 73 1.48 13.51 8.70
C HIS A 73 1.30 12.32 7.76
N LEU A 74 1.59 12.56 6.47
CA LEU A 74 1.50 11.55 5.43
C LEU A 74 2.88 11.07 4.99
N THR A 75 3.02 9.76 4.87
CA THR A 75 4.19 9.10 4.28
C THR A 75 3.76 8.10 3.22
N VAL A 76 4.21 8.26 1.98
CA VAL A 76 4.14 7.21 0.95
C VAL A 76 5.35 6.30 1.11
N PHE A 77 5.15 4.99 1.01
CA PHE A 77 6.24 4.04 1.21
C PHE A 77 6.11 2.78 0.34
N GLU A 78 7.26 2.19 0.04
CA GLU A 78 7.38 0.87 -0.59
C GLU A 78 8.78 0.28 -0.30
N ALA A 79 8.99 -1.00 -0.59
CA ALA A 79 10.31 -1.63 -0.59
C ALA A 79 10.76 -2.04 -2.00
N ASP A 80 12.07 -2.18 -2.19
CA ASP A 80 12.69 -2.63 -3.45
C ASP A 80 11.98 -3.84 -4.09
N GLY A 81 12.10 -3.96 -5.41
CA GLY A 81 11.55 -5.05 -6.20
C GLY A 81 11.97 -6.42 -5.67
N GLY A 82 11.05 -7.38 -5.71
CA GLY A 82 11.33 -8.76 -5.29
C GLY A 82 12.46 -9.37 -6.11
N ASN A 83 13.27 -10.23 -5.49
CA ASN A 83 14.46 -10.86 -6.07
C ASN A 83 15.48 -9.86 -6.66
N ASN A 84 15.61 -8.66 -6.08
CA ASN A 84 16.49 -7.58 -6.57
C ASN A 84 16.20 -7.16 -8.02
N SER A 85 14.94 -7.25 -8.47
CA SER A 85 14.56 -6.92 -9.84
C SER A 85 14.75 -5.43 -10.20
N TYR A 86 14.54 -4.53 -9.24
CA TYR A 86 14.78 -3.09 -9.38
C TYR A 86 14.88 -2.42 -8.00
N THR A 87 15.54 -1.26 -7.96
CA THR A 87 15.58 -0.39 -6.78
C THR A 87 14.30 0.43 -6.67
N MET A 88 13.89 0.74 -5.44
CA MET A 88 12.70 1.55 -5.23
C MET A 88 12.89 2.99 -5.72
N GLU A 89 14.11 3.53 -5.71
CA GLU A 89 14.37 4.88 -6.25
C GLU A 89 14.04 4.97 -7.75
N ARG A 90 14.38 3.94 -8.54
CA ARG A 90 14.01 3.87 -9.96
C ARG A 90 12.49 3.91 -10.12
N ALA A 91 11.79 3.13 -9.31
CA ALA A 91 10.35 3.03 -9.38
C ALA A 91 9.64 4.30 -8.89
N PHE A 92 10.18 4.99 -7.87
CA PHE A 92 9.69 6.30 -7.44
C PHE A 92 9.82 7.35 -8.55
N GLU A 93 10.97 7.40 -9.23
CA GLU A 93 11.20 8.30 -10.36
C GLU A 93 10.21 8.02 -11.50
N ALA A 94 10.15 6.76 -11.96
CA ALA A 94 9.34 6.39 -13.11
C ALA A 94 7.80 6.49 -12.89
N HIS A 95 7.36 6.56 -11.63
CA HIS A 95 5.95 6.81 -11.27
C HIS A 95 5.69 8.27 -10.86
N ASN A 96 6.67 9.15 -11.06
CA ASN A 96 6.62 10.56 -10.67
C ASN A 96 6.30 10.81 -9.17
N LEU A 97 6.67 9.88 -8.29
CA LEU A 97 6.32 9.98 -6.88
C LEU A 97 7.16 11.01 -6.13
N TYR A 98 8.36 11.34 -6.61
CA TYR A 98 9.14 12.44 -6.03
C TYR A 98 8.41 13.78 -6.16
N GLU A 99 8.00 14.17 -7.37
CA GLU A 99 7.26 15.42 -7.61
C GLU A 99 5.88 15.42 -6.93
N ILE A 100 5.15 14.30 -7.02
CA ILE A 100 3.82 14.17 -6.40
C ILE A 100 3.89 14.37 -4.88
N CYS A 101 4.87 13.73 -4.24
CA CYS A 101 5.05 13.82 -2.79
C CYS A 101 5.62 15.19 -2.37
N GLU A 102 6.63 15.70 -3.07
CA GLU A 102 7.28 16.98 -2.75
C GLU A 102 6.30 18.15 -2.84
N SER A 103 5.57 18.27 -3.95
CA SER A 103 4.57 19.34 -4.15
C SER A 103 3.43 19.29 -3.12
N ARG A 104 3.27 18.16 -2.42
CA ARG A 104 2.29 17.95 -1.37
C ARG A 104 2.89 17.94 0.04
N GLY A 105 4.20 18.09 0.21
CA GLY A 105 4.86 17.99 1.53
C GLY A 105 4.64 16.62 2.19
N VAL A 106 4.55 15.56 1.38
CA VAL A 106 4.38 14.17 1.82
C VAL A 106 5.75 13.50 1.82
N ARG A 107 6.06 12.72 2.86
CA ARG A 107 7.32 11.96 2.89
C ARG A 107 7.26 10.78 1.92
N LEU A 108 8.36 10.46 1.26
CA LEU A 108 8.50 9.28 0.41
C LEU A 108 9.65 8.40 0.93
N VAL A 109 9.35 7.14 1.24
CA VAL A 109 10.29 6.26 1.97
C VAL A 109 10.49 4.93 1.24
N ASN A 110 11.75 4.59 0.95
CA ASN A 110 12.16 3.24 0.56
C ASN A 110 12.47 2.43 1.83
N LEU A 111 11.57 1.51 2.20
CA LEU A 111 11.72 0.71 3.42
C LEU A 111 12.99 -0.18 3.41
N THR A 112 13.53 -0.54 2.25
CA THR A 112 14.75 -1.37 2.16
C THR A 112 15.99 -0.65 2.73
N ARG A 113 15.96 0.68 2.79
CA ARG A 113 17.07 1.51 3.31
C ARG A 113 16.93 1.89 4.78
N GLU A 114 15.81 1.53 5.40
CA GLU A 114 15.45 1.97 6.73
C GLU A 114 15.76 0.92 7.81
N GLU A 115 15.83 1.36 9.06
CA GLU A 115 15.99 0.46 10.20
C GLU A 115 14.79 -0.49 10.34
N THR A 116 15.10 -1.75 10.65
CA THR A 116 14.08 -2.78 10.84
C THR A 116 14.08 -3.31 12.28
N LYS A 117 12.91 -3.78 12.71
CA LYS A 117 12.70 -4.48 13.97
C LYS A 117 12.04 -5.81 13.66
N VAL A 118 12.54 -6.88 14.29
CA VAL A 118 12.00 -8.22 14.08
C VAL A 118 10.72 -8.40 14.88
N VAL A 119 9.63 -8.71 14.18
CA VAL A 119 8.35 -9.12 14.78
C VAL A 119 8.26 -10.65 14.76
N LYS A 120 7.72 -11.21 15.84
CA LYS A 120 7.42 -12.65 15.93
C LYS A 120 6.06 -12.91 15.28
N VAL A 121 6.04 -13.80 14.29
CA VAL A 121 4.81 -14.23 13.61
C VAL A 121 4.38 -15.58 14.16
N PRO A 122 3.20 -15.70 14.81
CA PRO A 122 2.67 -16.98 15.26
C PRO A 122 2.29 -17.88 14.08
N GLY A 123 2.84 -19.09 14.04
CA GLY A 123 2.74 -20.03 12.91
C GLY A 123 2.06 -21.36 13.24
N GLY A 124 1.17 -21.38 14.23
CA GLY A 124 0.68 -22.61 14.86
C GLY A 124 1.70 -23.12 15.88
N TRP A 125 2.31 -24.28 15.62
CA TRP A 125 3.26 -24.95 16.52
C TRP A 125 4.68 -24.34 16.54
N ARG A 126 4.96 -23.37 15.67
CA ARG A 126 6.24 -22.63 15.62
C ARG A 126 6.02 -21.14 15.47
N SER A 127 7.06 -20.35 15.74
CA SER A 127 7.07 -18.90 15.49
C SER A 127 8.09 -18.58 14.39
N TYR A 128 7.70 -17.69 13.48
CA TYR A 128 8.60 -17.15 12.46
C TYR A 128 9.07 -15.74 12.85
N ARG A 129 10.14 -15.29 12.21
CA ARG A 129 10.71 -13.95 12.40
C ARG A 129 10.49 -13.16 11.12
N LEU A 130 9.92 -11.96 11.26
CA LEU A 130 9.63 -11.08 10.12
C LEU A 130 10.24 -9.69 10.41
N PRO A 131 11.20 -9.22 9.61
CA PRO A 131 11.64 -7.84 9.72
C PRO A 131 10.54 -6.91 9.20
N LEU A 132 10.25 -5.86 9.95
CA LEU A 132 9.39 -4.75 9.52
C LEU A 132 10.08 -3.43 9.85
N ASN A 133 9.73 -2.36 9.13
CA ASN A 133 10.27 -1.03 9.38
C ASN A 133 9.98 -0.59 10.82
N LYS A 134 11.03 -0.14 11.52
CA LYS A 134 10.99 0.21 12.94
C LYS A 134 10.12 1.44 13.20
N GLU A 135 10.28 2.49 12.39
CA GLU A 135 9.49 3.73 12.50
C GLU A 135 7.99 3.43 12.34
N MET A 136 7.63 2.64 11.34
CA MET A 136 6.25 2.26 11.11
C MET A 136 5.66 1.50 12.30
N LEU A 137 6.40 0.56 12.90
CA LEU A 137 5.93 -0.19 14.06
C LEU A 137 5.69 0.68 15.29
N GLU A 138 6.46 1.76 15.44
CA GLU A 138 6.47 2.59 16.64
C GLU A 138 5.57 3.82 16.51
N GLN A 139 5.36 4.32 15.30
CA GLN A 139 4.75 5.64 15.06
C GLN A 139 3.52 5.61 14.16
N THR A 140 3.21 4.51 13.48
CA THR A 140 2.04 4.45 12.58
C THR A 140 0.74 4.44 13.38
N ASP A 141 -0.20 5.30 13.02
CA ASP A 141 -1.59 5.25 13.49
C ASP A 141 -2.51 4.54 12.51
N MET A 142 -2.21 4.65 11.22
CA MET A 142 -2.98 4.04 10.14
C MET A 142 -2.09 3.71 8.95
N THR A 143 -2.26 2.51 8.38
CA THR A 143 -1.79 2.21 7.02
C THR A 143 -2.96 2.17 6.05
N ILE A 144 -2.82 2.83 4.90
CA ILE A 144 -3.75 2.76 3.78
C ILE A 144 -3.10 1.99 2.64
N SER A 145 -3.71 0.88 2.22
CA SER A 145 -3.25 0.11 1.05
C SER A 145 -3.94 0.61 -0.21
N VAL A 146 -3.15 0.85 -1.28
CA VAL A 146 -3.61 1.37 -2.57
C VAL A 146 -3.28 0.41 -3.71
N PRO A 147 -3.89 -0.80 -3.73
CA PRO A 147 -3.63 -1.78 -4.77
C PRO A 147 -4.33 -1.42 -6.09
N VAL A 148 -3.89 -2.07 -7.16
CA VAL A 148 -4.64 -2.18 -8.43
C VAL A 148 -5.33 -3.54 -8.46
N PRO A 149 -6.58 -3.65 -8.94
CA PRO A 149 -7.28 -4.91 -8.98
C PRO A 149 -6.74 -5.81 -10.09
N LYS A 150 -6.50 -7.07 -9.72
CA LYS A 150 -5.90 -8.08 -10.62
C LYS A 150 -6.68 -9.38 -10.53
N MET A 151 -6.95 -9.96 -11.70
CA MET A 151 -7.34 -11.36 -11.80
C MET A 151 -6.11 -12.23 -11.53
N HIS A 152 -6.23 -13.18 -10.60
CA HIS A 152 -5.17 -14.14 -10.30
C HIS A 152 -5.66 -15.55 -10.57
N PHE A 153 -4.92 -16.27 -11.41
CA PHE A 153 -5.27 -17.59 -11.93
C PHE A 153 -5.58 -18.62 -10.83
N VAL A 154 -5.00 -18.48 -9.63
CA VAL A 154 -5.15 -19.42 -8.51
C VAL A 154 -6.26 -19.05 -7.51
N THR A 155 -6.67 -17.77 -7.39
CA THR A 155 -7.53 -17.32 -6.27
C THR A 155 -8.75 -16.48 -6.65
N ARG A 156 -9.10 -16.36 -7.95
CA ARG A 156 -10.21 -15.55 -8.51
C ARG A 156 -10.15 -14.03 -8.23
N TYR A 157 -9.67 -13.59 -7.08
CA TYR A 157 -9.29 -12.20 -6.76
C TYR A 157 -8.24 -12.24 -5.63
N THR A 158 -7.09 -11.59 -5.78
CA THR A 158 -6.02 -11.68 -4.76
C THR A 158 -6.14 -10.69 -3.62
N GLY A 159 -7.01 -9.69 -3.75
CA GLY A 159 -7.31 -8.72 -2.71
C GLY A 159 -6.13 -7.82 -2.33
N ALA A 160 -6.47 -6.64 -1.85
CA ALA A 160 -5.57 -5.65 -1.26
C ALA A 160 -4.59 -6.20 -0.21
N ILE A 161 -4.91 -7.35 0.35
CA ILE A 161 -4.11 -8.08 1.32
C ILE A 161 -2.73 -8.41 0.77
N LYS A 162 -2.61 -8.90 -0.48
CA LYS A 162 -1.29 -9.25 -1.05
C LYS A 162 -0.39 -8.02 -1.21
N ASN A 163 -0.97 -6.84 -1.40
CA ASN A 163 -0.18 -5.62 -1.52
C ASN A 163 0.71 -5.45 -0.29
N HIS A 164 0.19 -5.72 0.92
CA HIS A 164 0.94 -5.63 2.18
C HIS A 164 2.20 -6.49 2.23
N TRP A 165 2.37 -7.50 1.37
CA TRP A 165 3.64 -8.23 1.32
C TRP A 165 4.83 -7.35 0.91
N GLY A 166 4.58 -6.30 0.12
CA GLY A 166 5.61 -5.32 -0.23
C GLY A 166 6.12 -4.50 0.96
N THR A 167 5.46 -4.52 2.13
CA THR A 167 5.97 -3.81 3.31
C THR A 167 7.18 -4.49 3.94
N VAL A 168 7.49 -5.73 3.56
CA VAL A 168 8.65 -6.45 4.10
C VAL A 168 9.91 -5.85 3.46
N PRO A 169 10.80 -5.18 4.23
CA PRO A 169 11.98 -4.48 3.74
C PRO A 169 13.12 -5.46 3.43
N ASP A 170 12.83 -6.43 2.56
CA ASP A 170 13.75 -7.46 2.11
C ASP A 170 13.46 -7.73 0.64
N SER A 171 14.43 -7.48 -0.24
CA SER A 171 14.29 -7.79 -1.66
C SER A 171 14.16 -9.29 -1.90
N MET A 172 14.72 -10.13 -1.02
CA MET A 172 14.62 -11.59 -1.07
C MET A 172 13.40 -12.13 -0.32
N ARG A 173 12.44 -11.27 0.05
CA ARG A 173 11.20 -11.64 0.76
C ARG A 173 10.43 -12.79 0.13
N LEU A 174 10.56 -13.04 -1.17
CA LEU A 174 9.90 -14.18 -1.83
C LEU A 174 10.35 -15.54 -1.26
N ARG A 175 11.56 -15.64 -0.70
CA ARG A 175 12.03 -16.83 0.04
C ARG A 175 11.19 -17.13 1.29
N ASN A 176 10.51 -16.11 1.82
CA ASN A 176 9.67 -16.20 3.02
C ASN A 176 8.20 -16.53 2.70
N HIS A 177 7.86 -16.81 1.43
CA HIS A 177 6.47 -17.10 1.03
C HIS A 177 5.86 -18.35 1.70
N PHE A 178 6.67 -19.30 2.17
CA PHE A 178 6.17 -20.52 2.83
C PHE A 178 5.33 -20.25 4.10
N PHE A 179 5.48 -19.09 4.74
CA PHE A 179 4.66 -18.67 5.89
C PHE A 179 3.83 -17.41 5.63
N PHE A 180 3.67 -17.02 4.36
CA PHE A 180 2.94 -15.83 3.90
C PHE A 180 1.60 -15.62 4.61
N LYS A 181 0.78 -16.67 4.72
CA LYS A 181 -0.56 -16.60 5.34
C LYS A 181 -0.53 -16.13 6.79
N TYR A 182 0.52 -16.47 7.54
CA TYR A 182 0.69 -16.04 8.92
C TYR A 182 1.28 -14.63 8.99
N ALA A 183 2.27 -14.36 8.13
CA ALA A 183 2.98 -13.09 8.10
C ALA A 183 2.07 -11.93 7.70
N ILE A 184 1.21 -12.10 6.69
CA ILE A 184 0.27 -11.07 6.24
C ILE A 184 -0.64 -10.57 7.36
N ASN A 185 -1.18 -11.48 8.16
CA ASN A 185 -2.07 -11.11 9.27
C ASN A 185 -1.29 -10.30 10.33
N GLU A 186 -0.05 -10.71 10.60
CA GLU A 186 0.84 -9.99 11.50
C GLU A 186 1.21 -8.60 10.96
N ILE A 187 1.46 -8.46 9.65
CA ILE A 187 1.74 -7.17 8.99
C ILE A 187 0.54 -6.24 9.13
N ILE A 188 -0.65 -6.69 8.72
CA ILE A 188 -1.88 -5.86 8.77
C ILE A 188 -2.15 -5.39 10.20
N ARG A 189 -1.98 -6.28 11.19
CA ARG A 189 -2.15 -5.95 12.61
C ARG A 189 -1.09 -4.97 13.11
N SER A 190 0.19 -5.29 12.87
CA SER A 190 1.32 -4.50 13.38
C SER A 190 1.38 -3.09 12.78
N LEU A 191 0.98 -2.95 11.52
CA LEU A 191 1.00 -1.68 10.79
C LEU A 191 -0.36 -0.97 10.78
N LYS A 192 -1.33 -1.45 11.58
CA LYS A 192 -2.67 -0.85 11.71
C LYS A 192 -3.32 -0.55 10.34
N SER A 193 -3.28 -1.52 9.42
CA SER A 193 -3.95 -1.37 8.12
C SER A 193 -5.45 -1.56 8.27
N GLN A 194 -6.24 -0.49 8.08
CA GLN A 194 -7.70 -0.53 8.29
C GLN A 194 -8.51 0.01 7.10
N ILE A 195 -7.86 0.68 6.14
CA ILE A 195 -8.51 1.19 4.93
C ILE A 195 -7.74 0.70 3.71
N THR A 196 -8.48 0.25 2.71
CA THR A 196 -7.98 -0.04 1.37
C THR A 196 -8.69 0.88 0.40
N VAL A 197 -7.94 1.57 -0.45
CA VAL A 197 -8.46 2.37 -1.56
C VAL A 197 -7.98 1.70 -2.84
N VAL A 198 -8.85 1.04 -3.58
CA VAL A 198 -8.45 0.32 -4.80
C VAL A 198 -8.44 1.31 -5.97
N ASP A 199 -7.31 1.42 -6.66
CA ASP A 199 -7.23 2.12 -7.93
C ASP A 199 -7.85 1.23 -9.01
N GLY A 200 -9.13 1.50 -9.32
CA GLY A 200 -9.95 0.72 -10.25
C GLY A 200 -10.01 1.28 -11.66
N GLU A 201 -9.13 2.21 -12.04
CA GLU A 201 -9.16 2.83 -13.37
C GLU A 201 -8.92 1.80 -14.48
N TYR A 202 -7.94 0.93 -14.26
CA TYR A 202 -7.61 -0.17 -15.15
C TYR A 202 -7.65 -1.49 -14.38
N PHE A 203 -8.13 -2.55 -15.05
CA PHE A 203 -8.21 -3.89 -14.48
C PHE A 203 -7.25 -4.81 -15.22
N LEU A 204 -6.36 -5.49 -14.50
CA LEU A 204 -5.54 -6.55 -15.12
C LEU A 204 -6.39 -7.81 -15.24
N ASP A 205 -7.05 -7.95 -16.38
CA ASP A 205 -8.00 -9.03 -16.70
C ASP A 205 -7.37 -10.21 -17.45
N ASN A 206 -6.18 -10.02 -18.03
CA ASN A 206 -5.44 -11.06 -18.76
C ASN A 206 -4.14 -11.48 -18.02
N ASN A 207 -4.14 -12.68 -17.43
CA ASN A 207 -3.00 -13.40 -16.83
C ASN A 207 -2.05 -12.59 -15.91
N GLY A 208 -2.55 -12.05 -14.80
CA GLY A 208 -1.69 -11.62 -13.70
C GLY A 208 -1.06 -12.80 -12.92
N PRO A 209 0.06 -12.60 -12.20
CA PRO A 209 0.73 -11.31 -11.96
C PRO A 209 1.87 -11.00 -12.94
N VAL A 210 1.98 -9.71 -13.31
CA VAL A 210 3.23 -9.12 -13.82
C VAL A 210 4.00 -8.63 -12.59
N THR A 211 5.16 -9.22 -12.32
CA THR A 211 6.03 -8.97 -11.15
C THR A 211 7.48 -8.89 -11.56
#